data_AF-A0A363SH44-F1
#
_entry.id   AF-A0A363SH44-F1
#
_cell.length_a   1.000
_cell.length_b   1.000
_cell.length_c   1.000
_cell.angle_alpha   90.00
_cell.angle_beta   90.00
_cell.angle_gamma   90.00
#
_symmetry.space_group_name_H-M   'P 1'
#
loop_
_entity.id
_entity.type
_entity.pdbx_description
1 polymer ?
#
loop_
_entity_poly.entity_id
_entity_poly.type
_entity_poly.pdbx_seq_one_letter_code
_entity_poly.pdbx_strand_id
1 'polypeptide(L)'
;MQKPAPRSIKALEGFIFWSRWLQAPLYLGLIIAQGVYVYQFMIELSHLVGKVGGLTDTDVMLIVLGLIDVVMIANLLIMVIIGGYETFVSRLDLEGHPDQPEWLSHVNAGVLKIKLATAIISISSIHLLKTFINAANLEDRAILWQVVIHVTFLVSALTMAWTDKIMTSSLMMAKKH
;
A
#
# COMPACT_ATOMS: atom_id res chain seq x y z
N MET A 1 28.01 -36.47 -9.55
CA MET A 1 27.08 -37.15 -8.62
C MET A 1 27.00 -36.34 -7.33
N GLN A 2 25.89 -35.64 -7.09
CA GLN A 2 25.66 -34.90 -5.84
C GLN A 2 25.31 -35.90 -4.73
N LYS A 3 26.05 -35.86 -3.60
CA LYS A 3 25.74 -36.69 -2.42
C LYS A 3 24.36 -36.28 -1.88
N PRO A 4 23.48 -37.24 -1.54
CA PRO A 4 22.17 -36.93 -1.00
C PRO A 4 22.32 -36.19 0.35
N ALA A 5 21.61 -35.07 0.50
CA ALA A 5 21.62 -34.29 1.72
C ALA A 5 21.12 -35.13 2.93
N PRO A 6 21.74 -35.00 4.11
CA PRO A 6 21.32 -35.73 5.32
C PRO A 6 19.87 -35.42 5.72
N ARG A 7 19.17 -36.42 6.28
CA ARG A 7 17.73 -36.36 6.63
C ARG A 7 17.32 -35.15 7.49
N SER A 8 18.22 -34.64 8.34
CA SER A 8 17.98 -33.46 9.18
C SER A 8 17.81 -32.16 8.38
N ILE A 9 18.53 -32.01 7.27
CA ILE A 9 18.45 -30.82 6.40
C ILE A 9 17.09 -30.79 5.70
N LYS A 10 16.59 -31.94 5.23
CA LYS A 10 15.26 -32.03 4.59
C LYS A 10 14.10 -31.71 5.56
N ALA A 11 14.23 -32.09 6.82
CA ALA A 11 13.23 -31.76 7.85
C ALA A 11 13.22 -30.25 8.16
N LEU A 12 14.41 -29.63 8.23
CA LEU A 12 14.55 -28.19 8.43
C LEU A 12 14.00 -27.40 7.22
N GLU A 13 14.33 -27.81 6.00
CA GLU A 13 13.80 -27.22 4.77
C GLU A 13 12.26 -27.31 4.70
N GLY A 14 11.68 -28.46 5.07
CA GLY A 14 10.23 -28.65 5.12
C GLY A 14 9.56 -27.76 6.18
N PHE A 15 10.16 -27.64 7.36
CA PHE A 15 9.67 -26.75 8.42
C PHE A 15 9.72 -25.27 8.02
N ILE A 16 10.82 -24.82 7.43
CA ILE A 16 10.97 -23.45 6.90
C ILE A 16 9.91 -23.20 5.83
N PHE A 17 9.69 -24.13 4.91
CA PHE A 17 8.68 -23.96 3.86
C PHE A 17 7.26 -23.86 4.42
N TRP A 18 6.92 -24.69 5.41
CA TRP A 18 5.59 -24.69 6.02
C TRP A 18 5.31 -23.42 6.83
N SER A 19 6.34 -22.79 7.40
CA SER A 19 6.22 -21.53 8.17
C SER A 19 5.56 -20.37 7.40
N ARG A 20 5.57 -20.41 6.06
CA ARG A 20 4.90 -19.43 5.19
C ARG A 20 3.40 -19.32 5.47
N TRP A 21 2.74 -20.43 5.81
CA TRP A 21 1.31 -20.46 6.11
C TRP A 21 0.93 -19.70 7.37
N LEU A 22 1.90 -19.42 8.26
CA LEU A 22 1.68 -18.56 9.43
C LEU A 22 1.27 -17.14 9.05
N GLN A 23 1.58 -16.69 7.83
CA GLN A 23 1.16 -15.39 7.34
C GLN A 23 -0.30 -15.34 6.89
N ALA A 24 -0.91 -16.47 6.49
CA ALA A 24 -2.28 -16.49 5.99
C ALA A 24 -3.30 -15.93 7.02
N PRO A 25 -3.24 -16.29 8.32
CA PRO A 25 -4.07 -15.67 9.35
C PRO A 25 -3.85 -14.17 9.52
N LEU A 26 -2.63 -13.66 9.29
CA LEU A 26 -2.34 -12.23 9.37
C LEU A 26 -3.07 -11.46 8.28
N TYR A 27 -3.06 -11.97 7.05
CA TYR A 27 -3.81 -11.37 5.94
C TYR A 27 -5.33 -11.42 6.18
N LEU A 28 -5.84 -12.49 6.79
CA LEU A 28 -7.24 -12.54 7.23
C LEU A 28 -7.56 -11.45 8.26
N GLY A 29 -6.67 -11.23 9.23
CA GLY A 29 -6.79 -10.14 10.20
C GLY A 29 -6.82 -8.76 9.53
N LEU A 30 -5.99 -8.54 8.50
CA LEU A 30 -6.00 -7.30 7.72
C LEU A 30 -7.32 -7.10 6.94
N ILE A 31 -7.93 -8.16 6.43
CA ILE A 31 -9.26 -8.09 5.79
C ILE A 31 -10.33 -7.65 6.81
N ILE A 32 -10.28 -8.19 8.03
CA ILE A 32 -11.19 -7.76 9.11
C ILE A 32 -10.98 -6.28 9.43
N ALA A 33 -9.73 -5.83 9.57
CA ALA A 33 -9.41 -4.42 9.79
C ALA A 33 -9.93 -3.53 8.66
N GLN A 34 -9.85 -3.99 7.40
CA GLN A 34 -10.45 -3.29 6.27
C GLN A 34 -11.98 -3.19 6.38
N GLY A 35 -12.65 -4.22 6.88
CA GLY A 35 -14.08 -4.16 7.21
C GLY A 35 -14.41 -3.08 8.24
N VAL A 36 -13.56 -2.89 9.25
CA VAL A 36 -13.69 -1.80 10.23
C VAL A 36 -13.57 -0.43 9.56
N TYR A 37 -12.63 -0.24 8.62
CA TYR A 37 -12.51 0.99 7.85
C TYR A 37 -13.75 1.29 7.00
N VAL A 38 -14.33 0.27 6.36
CA VAL A 38 -15.59 0.42 5.61
C VAL A 38 -16.72 0.87 6.53
N TYR A 39 -16.83 0.28 7.72
CA TYR A 39 -17.82 0.70 8.71
C TYR A 39 -17.62 2.14 9.17
N GLN A 40 -16.38 2.54 9.48
CA GLN A 40 -16.04 3.92 9.83
C GLN A 40 -16.41 4.90 8.70
N PHE A 41 -16.10 4.56 7.45
CA PHE A 41 -16.47 5.36 6.28
C PHE A 41 -17.98 5.59 6.21
N MET A 42 -18.79 4.55 6.43
CA MET A 42 -20.25 4.67 6.41
C MET A 42 -20.77 5.61 7.52
N ILE A 43 -20.15 5.57 8.71
CA ILE A 43 -20.48 6.50 9.79
C ILE A 43 -20.13 7.95 9.39
N GLU A 44 -18.92 8.20 8.91
CA GLU A 44 -18.48 9.54 8.53
C GLU A 44 -19.31 10.11 7.37
N LEU A 45 -19.67 9.28 6.39
CA LEU A 45 -20.56 9.66 5.31
C LEU A 45 -21.97 10.01 5.84
N SER A 46 -22.50 9.22 6.76
CA SER A 46 -23.80 9.52 7.38
C SER A 46 -23.79 10.84 8.14
N HIS A 47 -22.69 11.17 8.83
CA HIS A 47 -22.51 12.46 9.50
C HIS A 47 -22.44 13.62 8.52
N LEU A 48 -21.76 13.45 7.38
CA LEU A 48 -21.69 14.46 6.34
C LEU A 48 -23.10 14.76 5.80
N VAL A 49 -23.80 13.73 5.33
CA VAL A 49 -25.15 13.87 4.73
C VAL A 49 -26.15 14.43 5.74
N GLY A 50 -26.10 13.98 7.00
CA GLY A 50 -27.01 14.44 8.05
C GLY A 50 -26.80 15.89 8.50
N LYS A 51 -25.64 16.49 8.22
CA LYS A 51 -25.27 17.86 8.65
C LYS A 51 -25.12 18.87 7.51
N VAL A 52 -25.44 18.50 6.27
CA VAL A 52 -25.27 19.36 5.06
C VAL A 52 -25.82 20.78 5.22
N GLY A 53 -26.90 20.98 6.00
CA GLY A 53 -27.50 22.30 6.21
C GLY A 53 -26.86 23.18 7.31
N GLY A 54 -25.88 22.69 8.06
CA GLY A 54 -25.31 23.39 9.22
C GLY A 54 -23.78 23.46 9.27
N LEU A 55 -23.10 22.98 8.24
CA LEU A 55 -21.63 23.00 8.13
C LEU A 55 -21.16 24.22 7.35
N THR A 56 -19.98 24.74 7.68
CA THR A 56 -19.30 25.73 6.85
C THR A 56 -18.67 25.07 5.63
N ASP A 57 -18.38 25.84 4.57
CA ASP A 57 -17.69 25.32 3.37
C ASP A 57 -16.35 24.65 3.72
N THR A 58 -15.61 25.19 4.69
CA THR A 58 -14.36 24.63 5.19
C THR A 58 -14.58 23.29 5.89
N ASP A 59 -15.64 23.17 6.71
CA ASP A 59 -15.95 21.91 7.40
C ASP A 59 -16.32 20.81 6.42
N VAL A 60 -17.14 21.12 5.41
CA VAL A 60 -17.52 20.17 4.35
C VAL A 60 -16.27 19.67 3.64
N MET A 61 -15.35 20.57 3.27
CA MET A 61 -14.10 20.19 2.62
C MET A 61 -13.21 19.32 3.51
N LEU A 62 -13.08 19.63 4.81
CA LEU A 62 -12.29 18.83 5.75
C LEU A 62 -12.88 17.43 5.98
N ILE A 63 -14.21 17.30 6.02
CA ILE A 63 -14.88 16.01 6.14
C ILE A 63 -14.68 15.18 4.87
N VAL A 64 -14.86 15.78 3.68
CA VAL A 64 -14.60 15.09 2.40
C VAL A 64 -13.15 14.64 2.29
N LEU A 65 -12.18 15.46 2.71
CA LEU A 65 -10.77 15.06 2.75
C LEU A 65 -10.52 13.90 3.74
N GLY A 66 -11.26 13.83 4.86
CA GLY A 66 -11.23 12.68 5.76
C GLY A 66 -11.76 11.40 5.11
N LEU A 67 -12.89 11.48 4.41
CA LEU A 67 -13.45 10.35 3.66
C LEU A 67 -12.50 9.84 2.58
N ILE A 68 -11.85 10.75 1.85
CA ILE A 68 -10.83 10.41 0.85
C ILE A 68 -9.67 9.67 1.51
N ASP A 69 -9.20 10.12 2.67
CA ASP A 69 -8.08 9.49 3.38
C ASP A 69 -8.37 8.04 3.78
N VAL A 70 -9.56 7.78 4.32
CA VAL A 70 -10.00 6.41 4.66
C VAL A 70 -9.96 5.50 3.42
N VAL A 71 -10.42 6.00 2.26
CA VAL A 71 -10.38 5.25 1.00
C VAL A 71 -8.94 5.00 0.54
N MET A 72 -8.04 5.98 0.69
CA MET A 72 -6.65 5.80 0.30
C MET A 72 -5.92 4.75 1.15
N ILE A 73 -6.17 4.74 2.47
CA ILE A 73 -5.63 3.71 3.37
C ILE A 73 -6.18 2.32 2.99
N ALA A 74 -7.48 2.21 2.70
CA ALA A 74 -8.10 0.95 2.28
C ALA A 74 -7.50 0.40 0.97
N ASN A 75 -7.20 1.27 0.01
CA ASN A 75 -6.55 0.88 -1.24
C ASN A 75 -5.12 0.34 -1.01
N LEU A 76 -4.37 0.98 -0.11
CA LEU A 76 -3.04 0.50 0.28
C LEU A 76 -3.13 -0.84 1.02
N LEU A 77 -4.12 -1.02 1.90
CA LEU A 77 -4.34 -2.29 2.60
C LEU A 77 -4.62 -3.42 1.63
N ILE A 78 -5.53 -3.23 0.66
CA ILE A 78 -5.77 -4.22 -0.41
C ILE A 78 -4.46 -4.59 -1.11
N MET A 79 -3.66 -3.59 -1.45
CA MET A 79 -2.39 -3.80 -2.14
C MET A 79 -1.40 -4.63 -1.32
N VAL A 80 -1.32 -4.38 0.00
CA VAL A 80 -0.48 -5.13 0.94
C VAL A 80 -1.00 -6.55 1.14
N ILE A 81 -2.33 -6.72 1.29
CA ILE A 81 -2.96 -8.03 1.50
C ILE A 81 -2.70 -8.95 0.33
N ILE A 82 -3.06 -8.51 -0.88
CA ILE A 82 -2.99 -9.36 -2.07
C ILE A 82 -1.55 -9.56 -2.52
N GLY A 83 -0.77 -8.47 -2.63
CA GLY A 83 0.64 -8.56 -3.04
C GLY A 83 1.49 -9.35 -2.04
N GLY A 84 1.23 -9.20 -0.73
CA GLY A 84 1.90 -9.97 0.31
C GLY A 84 1.52 -11.45 0.27
N TYR A 85 0.22 -11.76 0.15
CA TYR A 85 -0.25 -13.15 0.07
C TYR A 85 0.32 -13.86 -1.16
N GLU A 86 0.28 -13.22 -2.33
CA GLU A 86 0.81 -13.78 -3.58
C GLU A 86 2.32 -14.03 -3.52
N THR A 87 3.07 -13.07 -2.96
CA THR A 87 4.55 -13.16 -2.86
C THR A 87 4.99 -14.22 -1.88
N PHE A 88 4.35 -14.31 -0.71
CA PHE A 88 4.89 -15.05 0.42
C PHE A 88 4.10 -16.31 0.80
N VAL A 89 2.82 -16.43 0.46
CA VAL A 89 1.98 -17.58 0.85
C VAL A 89 1.68 -18.48 -0.34
N SER A 90 0.85 -18.00 -1.27
CA SER A 90 0.37 -18.78 -2.41
C SER A 90 0.10 -17.88 -3.59
N ARG A 91 0.45 -18.34 -4.79
CA ARG A 91 0.02 -17.69 -6.03
C ARG A 91 -1.52 -17.73 -6.12
N LEU A 92 -2.09 -16.65 -6.63
CA LEU A 92 -3.52 -16.54 -6.91
C LEU A 92 -3.73 -16.90 -8.39
N ASP A 93 -4.41 -18.00 -8.67
CA ASP A 93 -4.67 -18.44 -10.04
C ASP A 93 -5.97 -17.81 -10.56
N LEU A 94 -5.86 -16.56 -11.03
CA LEU A 94 -6.99 -15.74 -11.52
C LEU A 94 -6.87 -15.40 -13.00
N GLU A 95 -5.95 -16.04 -13.73
CA GLU A 95 -5.68 -15.75 -15.14
C GLU A 95 -6.94 -15.95 -16.00
N GLY A 96 -7.40 -14.87 -16.64
CA GLY A 96 -8.56 -14.90 -17.54
C GLY A 96 -9.93 -14.66 -16.87
N HIS A 97 -9.97 -14.29 -15.58
CA HIS A 97 -11.22 -13.86 -14.93
C HIS A 97 -11.60 -12.44 -15.39
N PRO A 98 -12.87 -12.16 -15.76
CA PRO A 98 -13.30 -10.84 -16.25
C PRO A 98 -13.04 -9.70 -15.26
N ASP A 99 -13.08 -10.01 -13.96
CA ASP A 99 -12.85 -9.04 -12.87
C ASP A 99 -11.39 -9.05 -12.33
N GLN A 100 -10.44 -9.69 -13.02
CA GLN A 100 -9.04 -9.66 -12.60
C GLN A 100 -8.50 -8.23 -12.71
N PRO A 101 -7.94 -7.63 -11.65
CA PRO A 101 -7.34 -6.32 -11.75
C PRO A 101 -6.09 -6.36 -12.64
N GLU A 102 -5.92 -5.38 -13.52
CA GLU A 102 -4.75 -5.28 -14.41
C GLU A 102 -3.42 -5.20 -13.64
N TRP A 103 -3.46 -4.74 -12.38
CA TRP A 103 -2.29 -4.72 -11.52
C TRP A 103 -1.86 -6.12 -11.02
N LEU A 104 -2.75 -7.11 -11.10
CA LEU A 104 -2.57 -8.49 -10.60
C LEU A 104 -2.09 -9.45 -11.68
N SER A 105 -2.32 -9.17 -12.97
CA SER A 105 -1.84 -10.02 -14.07
C SER A 105 -0.34 -9.86 -14.37
N HIS A 106 0.28 -8.79 -13.86
CA HIS A 106 1.70 -8.45 -14.08
C HIS A 106 2.41 -8.11 -12.77
N VAL A 107 2.29 -8.97 -11.76
CA VAL A 107 2.98 -8.76 -10.47
C VAL A 107 4.47 -9.07 -10.60
N ASN A 108 5.21 -8.15 -11.23
CA ASN A 108 6.64 -8.04 -11.06
C ASN A 108 6.89 -7.29 -9.74
N ALA A 109 7.83 -7.78 -8.92
CA ALA A 109 8.24 -7.13 -7.68
C ALA A 109 8.60 -5.63 -7.88
N GLY A 110 9.06 -5.22 -9.06
CA GLY A 110 9.26 -3.80 -9.40
C GLY A 110 7.96 -2.98 -9.46
N VAL A 111 6.93 -3.50 -10.14
CA VAL A 111 5.62 -2.82 -10.30
C VAL A 111 4.91 -2.66 -8.96
N LEU A 112 4.99 -3.67 -8.09
CA LEU A 112 4.43 -3.60 -6.74
C LEU A 112 5.08 -2.49 -5.90
N LYS A 113 6.42 -2.39 -5.94
CA LYS A 113 7.17 -1.35 -5.22
C LYS A 113 6.78 0.06 -5.68
N ILE A 114 6.70 0.28 -6.99
CA ILE A 114 6.35 1.59 -7.55
C ILE A 114 4.94 1.99 -7.15
N LYS A 115 3.96 1.08 -7.27
CA LYS A 115 2.57 1.37 -6.91
C LYS A 115 2.40 1.67 -5.42
N LEU A 116 3.09 0.92 -4.55
CA LEU A 116 3.11 1.22 -3.12
C LEU A 116 3.72 2.60 -2.82
N ALA A 117 4.85 2.94 -3.47
CA ALA A 117 5.48 4.25 -3.29
C ALA A 117 4.55 5.40 -3.73
N THR A 118 3.92 5.28 -4.91
CA THR A 118 2.97 6.26 -5.42
C THR A 118 1.73 6.41 -4.53
N ALA A 119 1.23 5.30 -3.95
CA ALA A 119 0.13 5.34 -3.00
C ALA A 119 0.50 6.11 -1.72
N ILE A 120 1.68 5.84 -1.14
CA ILE A 120 2.16 6.54 0.07
C ILE A 120 2.34 8.04 -0.18
N ILE A 121 2.94 8.41 -1.32
CA ILE A 121 3.08 9.82 -1.70
C ILE A 121 1.71 10.49 -1.82
N SER A 122 0.76 9.84 -2.50
CA SER A 122 -0.60 10.37 -2.67
C SER A 122 -1.33 10.58 -1.34
N ILE A 123 -1.26 9.61 -0.42
CA ILE A 123 -1.82 9.72 0.94
C ILE A 123 -1.21 10.91 1.68
N SER A 124 0.11 11.05 1.61
CA SER A 124 0.84 12.14 2.26
C SER A 124 0.47 13.51 1.67
N SER A 125 0.24 13.61 0.35
CA SER A 125 -0.22 14.84 -0.30
C SER A 125 -1.61 15.27 0.18
N ILE A 126 -2.55 14.33 0.33
CA ILE A 126 -3.92 14.62 0.80
C ILE A 126 -3.88 15.14 2.24
N HIS A 127 -3.02 14.55 3.08
CA HIS A 127 -2.80 15.04 4.44
C HIS A 127 -2.25 16.47 4.47
N LEU A 128 -1.27 16.79 3.62
CA LEU A 128 -0.76 18.16 3.50
C LEU A 128 -1.82 19.14 3.01
N LEU A 129 -2.69 18.73 2.09
CA LEU A 129 -3.81 19.56 1.63
C LEU A 129 -4.79 19.87 2.77
N LYS A 130 -5.13 18.86 3.57
CA LYS A 130 -5.97 19.03 4.78
C LYS A 130 -5.33 19.99 5.78
N THR A 131 -4.02 19.84 6.01
CA THR A 131 -3.24 20.76 6.85
C THR A 131 -3.22 22.17 6.30
N PHE A 132 -3.04 22.34 4.98
CA PHE A 132 -3.02 23.64 4.33
C PHE A 132 -4.36 24.38 4.51
N ILE A 133 -5.47 23.68 4.32
CA ILE A 133 -6.82 24.22 4.52
C ILE A 133 -7.05 24.66 5.97
N ASN A 134 -6.53 23.90 6.94
CA ASN A 134 -6.70 24.17 8.36
C ASN A 134 -5.46 24.83 9.00
N ALA A 135 -4.59 25.47 8.20
CA ALA A 135 -3.26 25.89 8.65
C ALA A 135 -3.32 26.89 9.81
N ALA A 136 -4.32 27.78 9.82
CA ALA A 136 -4.52 28.77 10.88
C ALA A 136 -4.79 28.17 12.27
N ASN A 137 -5.18 26.89 12.33
CA ASN A 137 -5.51 26.18 13.56
C ASN A 137 -4.45 25.13 13.95
N LEU A 138 -3.31 25.09 13.27
CA LEU A 138 -2.26 24.08 13.47
C LEU A 138 -0.95 24.76 13.89
N GLU A 139 -0.15 24.04 14.67
CA GLU A 139 1.18 24.51 15.07
C GLU A 139 2.12 24.50 13.86
N ASP A 140 2.81 25.63 13.59
CA ASP A 140 3.79 25.76 12.50
C ASP A 140 4.82 24.62 12.48
N ARG A 141 5.25 24.16 13.65
CA ARG A 141 6.17 23.04 13.79
C ARG A 141 5.59 21.75 13.22
N ALA A 142 4.31 21.48 13.46
CA ALA A 142 3.64 20.29 12.93
C ALA A 142 3.52 20.36 11.41
N ILE A 143 3.17 21.54 10.87
CA ILE A 143 3.10 21.79 9.41
C ILE A 143 4.47 21.55 8.78
N LEU A 144 5.54 22.10 9.36
CA LEU A 144 6.90 21.96 8.86
C LEU A 144 7.34 20.49 8.81
N TRP A 145 7.08 19.71 9.87
CA TRP A 145 7.41 18.29 9.88
C TRP A 145 6.64 17.48 8.85
N GLN A 146 5.37 17.79 8.61
CA GLN A 146 4.60 17.13 7.55
C GLN A 146 5.18 17.42 6.17
N VAL A 147 5.59 18.66 5.90
CA VAL A 147 6.26 19.02 4.63
C VAL A 147 7.59 18.28 4.49
N VAL A 148 8.40 18.23 5.55
CA VAL A 148 9.69 17.51 5.54
C VAL A 148 9.49 16.01 5.28
N ILE A 149 8.51 15.37 5.92
CA ILE A 149 8.20 13.96 5.71
C ILE A 149 7.74 13.73 4.26
N HIS A 150 6.89 14.60 3.72
CA HIS A 150 6.42 14.47 2.34
C HIS A 150 7.56 14.60 1.32
N VAL A 151 8.44 15.60 1.50
CA VAL A 151 9.64 15.76 0.66
C VAL A 151 10.54 14.51 0.77
N THR A 152 10.66 13.91 1.95
CA THR A 152 11.41 12.66 2.14
C THR A 152 10.79 11.50 1.35
N PHE A 153 9.46 11.39 1.28
CA PHE A 153 8.78 10.40 0.44
C PHE A 153 9.01 10.65 -1.06
N LEU A 154 8.95 11.90 -1.52
CA LEU A 154 9.24 12.26 -2.92
C LEU A 154 10.68 11.88 -3.31
N VAL A 155 11.66 12.21 -2.46
CA VAL A 155 13.06 11.84 -2.68
C VAL A 155 13.25 10.31 -2.69
N SER A 156 12.58 9.61 -1.79
CA SER A 156 12.61 8.14 -1.73
C SER A 156 12.06 7.50 -3.02
N ALA A 157 10.97 8.04 -3.56
CA ALA A 157 10.38 7.57 -4.81
C ALA A 157 11.26 7.85 -6.03
N LEU A 158 11.91 9.03 -6.09
CA LEU A 158 12.90 9.33 -7.12
C LEU A 158 14.08 8.35 -7.08
N THR A 159 14.58 8.06 -5.87
CA THR A 159 15.67 7.10 -5.66
C THR A 159 15.27 5.68 -6.10
N MET A 160 14.02 5.28 -5.82
CA MET A 160 13.47 3.99 -6.24
C MET A 160 13.36 3.90 -7.77
N ALA A 161 12.80 4.92 -8.43
CA ALA A 161 12.70 4.97 -9.88
C ALA A 161 14.08 4.95 -10.57
N TRP A 162 15.06 5.64 -9.98
CA TRP A 162 16.44 5.63 -10.48
C TRP A 162 17.08 4.24 -10.35
N THR A 163 16.90 3.57 -9.21
CA THR A 163 17.41 2.21 -8.98
C THR A 163 16.79 1.21 -9.95
N ASP A 164 15.49 1.30 -10.20
CA ASP A 164 14.77 0.42 -11.13
C ASP A 164 15.25 0.61 -12.59
N LYS A 165 15.51 1.86 -12.99
CA LYS A 165 16.12 2.19 -14.30
C LYS A 165 17.51 1.56 -14.45
N ILE A 166 18.37 1.66 -13.43
CA ILE A 166 19.73 1.09 -13.46
C ILE A 166 19.66 -0.44 -13.57
N MET A 167 18.79 -1.08 -12.80
CA MET A 167 18.62 -2.53 -12.82
C MET A 167 18.14 -3.01 -14.19
N THR A 168 17.13 -2.36 -14.77
CA THR A 168 16.60 -2.69 -16.10
C THR A 168 17.65 -2.47 -17.20
N SER A 169 18.42 -1.38 -17.10
CA SER A 169 19.52 -1.11 -18.04
C SER A 169 20.63 -2.16 -17.96
N SER A 170 20.97 -2.62 -16.75
CA SER A 170 21.97 -3.68 -16.53
C SER A 170 21.53 -5.01 -17.12
N LEU A 171 20.25 -5.38 -16.96
CA LEU A 171 19.68 -6.60 -17.54
C LEU A 171 19.68 -6.57 -19.08
N MET A 172 19.38 -5.42 -19.69
CA MET A 172 19.42 -5.29 -21.16
C MET A 172 20.85 -5.43 -21.72
N MET A 173 21.85 -4.90 -21.03
CA MET A 173 23.26 -5.03 -21.43
C MET A 173 23.76 -6.47 -21.32
N ALA A 174 23.36 -7.19 -20.27
CA ALA A 174 23.73 -8.60 -20.07
C ALA A 174 23.14 -9.53 -21.15
N LYS A 175 21.93 -9.24 -21.66
CA LYS A 175 21.28 -10.04 -22.72
C LYS A 175 21.88 -9.85 -24.11
N LYS A 176 22.72 -8.82 -24.29
CA LYS A 176 23.38 -8.50 -25.57
C LYS A 176 24.70 -9.25 -25.77
N HIS A 177 25.19 -9.93 -24.74
CA HIS A 177 26.36 -10.80 -24.75
C HIS A 177 25.95 -12.26 -24.58
#